data_AF-A0A1G0LVK6-F1
#
_entry.id   AF-A0A1G0LVK6-F1
#
_cell.length_a   1.000
_cell.length_b   1.000
_cell.length_c   1.000
_cell.angle_alpha   90.00
_cell.angle_beta   90.00
_cell.angle_gamma   90.00
#
_symmetry.space_group_name_H-M   'P 1'
#
loop_
_entity.id
_entity.type
_entity.pdbx_description
1 polymer ?
#
loop_
_entity_poly.entity_id
_entity_poly.type
_entity_poly.pdbx_seq_one_letter_code
_entity_poly.pdbx_strand_id
1 'polypeptide(L)'
;MGNTASTKEPYTYQQYQQNQSDERMEIIDGEVYAMSPSPSVKHQKIVLAFGNIMYGFFKGKECTPFIAPMDVVLDDINVVEPDVFVVCDRSKITEANIKGAPDLIVEVLSPSTSLKDRREKKWLYGQHGVKEYIIVSPMDETAERFFLKPDGTYGESDIFGWHESFAPRIFPDLIFDLRIVFEKEAAEVVAESDPPDWIAKKLKQSGVL
;
A
#
# COMPACT_ATOMS: atom_id res chain seq x y z
N MET A 1 -43.79 9.56 9.79
CA MET A 1 -43.28 10.92 10.10
C MET A 1 -41.77 10.83 10.11
N GLY A 2 -41.12 11.78 9.41
CA GLY A 2 -39.78 11.63 8.84
C GLY A 2 -38.67 11.36 9.86
N ASN A 3 -37.80 10.42 9.49
CA ASN A 3 -36.53 10.19 10.17
C ASN A 3 -35.57 11.27 9.65
N THR A 4 -35.31 12.30 10.45
CA THR A 4 -34.32 13.34 10.13
C THR A 4 -32.93 12.73 10.21
N ALA A 5 -32.35 12.38 9.07
CA ALA A 5 -30.92 12.15 8.95
C ALA A 5 -30.23 13.45 9.39
N SER A 6 -29.45 13.38 10.47
CA SER A 6 -28.57 14.47 10.89
C SER A 6 -27.45 14.58 9.87
N THR A 7 -27.63 15.35 8.80
CA THR A 7 -26.58 15.63 7.82
C THR A 7 -25.60 16.61 8.45
N LYS A 8 -24.61 16.09 9.18
CA LYS A 8 -23.45 16.88 9.61
C LYS A 8 -22.74 17.36 8.35
N GLU A 9 -22.39 18.64 8.27
CA GLU A 9 -21.63 19.17 7.15
C GLU A 9 -20.30 18.40 7.01
N PRO A 10 -19.84 18.12 5.77
CA PRO A 10 -18.61 17.38 5.54
C PRO A 10 -17.41 18.15 6.12
N TYR A 11 -16.47 17.41 6.70
CA TYR A 11 -15.21 17.97 7.16
C TYR A 11 -14.30 18.24 5.97
N THR A 12 -13.77 19.45 5.84
CA THR A 12 -13.00 19.86 4.66
C THR A 12 -11.49 19.98 4.94
N TYR A 13 -10.69 20.02 3.88
CA TYR A 13 -9.26 20.27 3.96
C TYR A 13 -8.96 21.62 4.62
N GLN A 14 -9.76 22.65 4.32
CA GLN A 14 -9.62 23.94 4.99
C GLN A 14 -9.81 23.83 6.51
N GLN A 15 -10.78 23.04 6.97
CA GLN A 15 -11.00 22.80 8.40
C GLN A 15 -9.87 21.96 9.02
N TYR A 16 -9.35 20.98 8.27
CA TYR A 16 -8.19 20.19 8.66
C TYR A 16 -6.94 21.07 8.86
N GLN A 17 -6.66 22.00 7.96
CA GLN A 17 -5.54 22.93 8.11
C GLN A 17 -5.67 23.88 9.31
N GLN A 18 -6.90 24.14 9.76
CA GLN A 18 -7.18 24.96 10.94
C GLN A 18 -7.21 24.14 12.23
N ASN A 19 -7.15 22.82 12.13
CA ASN A 19 -7.14 21.93 13.27
C ASN A 19 -5.82 22.10 14.05
N GLN A 20 -5.94 22.33 15.35
CA GLN A 20 -4.80 22.51 16.26
C GLN A 20 -4.43 21.20 16.99
N SER A 21 -5.10 20.10 16.66
CA SER A 21 -4.80 18.78 17.20
C SER A 21 -3.51 18.25 16.58
N ASP A 22 -2.65 17.67 17.42
CA ASP A 22 -1.49 16.90 16.98
C ASP A 22 -1.86 15.46 16.54
N GLU A 23 -3.15 15.11 16.57
CA GLU A 23 -3.62 13.79 16.15
C GLU A 23 -3.59 13.65 14.62
N ARG A 24 -2.97 12.56 14.16
CA ARG A 24 -3.03 12.15 12.75
C ARG A 24 -4.43 11.71 12.39
N MET A 25 -4.96 12.27 11.30
CA MET A 25 -6.31 12.01 10.82
C MET A 25 -6.33 11.93 9.30
N GLU A 26 -7.26 11.12 8.79
CA GLU A 26 -7.66 11.12 7.38
C GLU A 26 -9.07 11.70 7.25
N ILE A 27 -9.37 12.26 6.09
CA ILE A 27 -10.70 12.69 5.68
C ILE A 27 -11.09 11.84 4.48
N ILE A 28 -12.21 11.12 4.57
CA ILE A 28 -12.74 10.31 3.46
C ILE A 28 -14.23 10.64 3.34
N ASP A 29 -14.64 11.15 2.17
CA ASP A 29 -15.98 11.64 1.89
C ASP A 29 -16.51 12.64 2.95
N GLY A 30 -15.61 13.47 3.48
CA GLY A 30 -15.91 14.45 4.52
C GLY A 30 -16.03 13.87 5.94
N GLU A 31 -15.77 12.59 6.14
CA GLU A 31 -15.71 11.96 7.46
C GLU A 31 -14.27 11.89 7.98
N VAL A 32 -14.07 12.24 9.25
CA VAL A 32 -12.76 12.23 9.90
C VAL A 32 -12.48 10.89 10.55
N TYR A 33 -11.34 10.31 10.20
CA TYR A 33 -10.84 9.05 10.74
C TYR A 33 -9.53 9.28 11.48
N ALA A 34 -9.51 9.00 12.78
CA ALA A 34 -8.25 8.98 13.52
C ALA A 34 -7.35 7.83 13.03
N MET A 35 -6.05 8.09 12.91
CA MET A 35 -5.03 7.08 12.58
C MET A 35 -4.45 6.37 13.82
N SER A 36 -5.14 6.47 14.96
CA SER A 36 -4.78 5.76 16.19
C SER A 36 -5.44 4.37 16.26
N PRO A 37 -4.82 3.40 16.95
CA PRO A 37 -3.48 3.44 17.56
C PRO A 37 -2.36 3.38 16.51
N SER A 38 -1.13 3.70 16.92
CA SER A 38 0.04 3.62 16.05
C SER A 38 0.24 2.23 15.44
N PRO A 39 0.82 2.13 14.24
CA PRO A 39 1.04 0.84 13.59
C PRO A 39 2.00 -0.09 14.35
N SER A 40 1.90 -1.38 14.05
CA SER A 40 2.78 -2.40 14.64
C SER A 40 4.21 -2.36 14.07
N VAL A 41 5.17 -2.98 14.76
CA VAL A 41 6.55 -3.12 14.25
C VAL A 41 6.59 -3.87 12.91
N LYS A 42 5.78 -4.94 12.76
CA LYS A 42 5.72 -5.71 11.50
C LYS A 42 5.22 -4.83 10.34
N HIS A 43 4.19 -4.00 10.59
CA HIS A 43 3.70 -3.02 9.62
C HIS A 43 4.81 -2.07 9.18
N GLN A 44 5.49 -1.44 10.13
CA GLN A 44 6.55 -0.46 9.83
C GLN A 44 7.72 -1.06 9.06
N LYS A 45 8.11 -2.31 9.36
CA LYS A 45 9.15 -3.02 8.61
C LYS A 45 8.76 -3.27 7.14
N ILE A 46 7.51 -3.67 6.90
CA ILE A 46 6.99 -3.87 5.54
C ILE A 46 6.96 -2.54 4.77
N VAL A 47 6.46 -1.47 5.39
CA VAL A 47 6.48 -0.11 4.81
C VAL A 47 7.90 0.30 4.43
N LEU A 48 8.86 0.12 5.34
CA LEU A 48 10.27 0.41 5.07
C LEU A 48 10.86 -0.45 3.94
N ALA A 49 10.50 -1.73 3.85
CA ALA A 49 10.98 -2.61 2.79
C ALA A 49 10.49 -2.12 1.41
N PHE A 50 9.20 -1.84 1.25
CA PHE A 50 8.66 -1.26 0.02
C PHE A 50 9.29 0.10 -0.28
N GLY A 51 9.35 1.00 0.70
CA GLY A 51 9.95 2.32 0.57
C GLY A 51 11.41 2.26 0.11
N ASN A 52 12.22 1.36 0.67
CA ASN A 52 13.63 1.18 0.29
C ASN A 52 13.79 0.67 -1.14
N ILE A 53 13.00 -0.35 -1.53
CA ILE A 53 13.03 -0.90 -2.90
C ILE A 53 12.67 0.19 -3.90
N MET A 54 11.57 0.92 -3.64
CA MET A 54 11.12 2.01 -4.50
C MET A 54 12.11 3.16 -4.55
N TYR A 55 12.66 3.58 -3.41
CA TYR A 55 13.65 4.66 -3.36
C TYR A 55 14.90 4.32 -4.17
N GLY A 56 15.43 3.10 -4.02
CA GLY A 56 16.54 2.63 -4.83
C GLY A 56 16.21 2.62 -6.33
N PHE A 57 15.02 2.13 -6.70
CA PHE A 57 14.59 2.05 -8.09
C PHE A 57 14.36 3.42 -8.74
N PHE A 58 13.77 4.38 -8.02
CA PHE A 58 13.41 5.70 -8.54
C PHE A 58 14.52 6.75 -8.38
N LYS A 59 15.64 6.39 -7.76
CA LYS A 59 16.79 7.31 -7.61
C LYS A 59 17.25 7.83 -8.97
N GLY A 60 17.17 9.15 -9.16
CA GLY A 60 17.55 9.81 -10.41
C GLY A 60 16.52 9.71 -11.55
N LYS A 61 15.31 9.19 -11.28
CA LYS A 61 14.20 9.14 -12.24
C LYS A 61 13.21 10.30 -12.02
N GLU A 62 12.20 10.39 -12.89
CA GLU A 62 11.20 11.45 -12.82
C GLU A 62 10.24 11.29 -11.64
N CYS A 63 9.81 10.05 -11.37
CA CYS A 63 8.90 9.73 -10.27
C CYS A 63 9.61 9.70 -8.92
N THR A 64 8.88 10.08 -7.88
CA THR A 64 9.37 10.16 -6.50
C THR A 64 8.52 9.27 -5.59
N PRO A 65 9.14 8.34 -4.85
CA PRO A 65 8.45 7.56 -3.83
C PRO A 65 8.41 8.31 -2.49
N PHE A 66 7.36 8.07 -1.73
CA PHE A 66 7.12 8.62 -0.40
C PHE A 66 6.58 7.53 0.54
N ILE A 67 6.71 7.78 1.84
CA ILE A 67 6.13 6.95 2.90
C ILE A 67 5.37 7.86 3.87
N ALA A 68 4.39 7.30 4.58
CA ALA A 68 3.70 8.01 5.65
C ALA A 68 4.66 8.41 6.80
N PRO A 69 4.38 9.50 7.54
CA PRO A 69 3.27 10.44 7.35
C PRO A 69 3.53 11.42 6.19
N MET A 70 2.50 11.63 5.35
CA MET A 70 2.49 12.64 4.29
C MET A 70 1.05 12.77 3.77
N ASP A 71 0.50 13.98 3.84
CA ASP A 71 -0.84 14.26 3.34
C ASP A 71 -0.90 14.13 1.81
N VAL A 72 -1.87 13.36 1.34
CA VAL A 72 -2.31 13.32 -0.06
C VAL A 72 -3.71 13.92 -0.12
N VAL A 73 -3.79 15.16 -0.60
CA VAL A 73 -5.02 15.92 -0.78
C VAL A 73 -5.60 15.57 -2.15
N LEU A 74 -6.56 14.65 -2.18
CA LEU A 74 -7.22 14.21 -3.41
C LEU A 74 -8.23 15.25 -3.90
N ASP A 75 -9.01 15.80 -2.97
CA ASP A 75 -9.90 16.95 -3.16
C ASP A 75 -10.15 17.66 -1.79
N ASP A 76 -11.16 18.55 -1.73
CA ASP A 76 -11.47 19.32 -0.50
C ASP A 76 -12.06 18.48 0.64
N ILE A 77 -12.59 17.29 0.39
CA ILE A 77 -13.20 16.41 1.40
C ILE A 77 -12.52 15.04 1.48
N ASN A 78 -11.39 14.89 0.80
CA ASN A 78 -10.61 13.65 0.73
C ASN A 78 -9.12 13.93 0.92
N VAL A 79 -8.62 13.63 2.12
CA VAL A 79 -7.23 13.78 2.53
C VAL A 79 -6.80 12.50 3.21
N VAL A 80 -5.81 11.81 2.64
CA VAL A 80 -5.36 10.49 3.14
C VAL A 80 -3.87 10.51 3.44
N GLU A 81 -3.40 9.55 4.22
CA GLU A 81 -1.97 9.31 4.47
C GLU A 81 -1.62 7.86 4.10
N PRO A 82 -1.42 7.54 2.81
CA PRO A 82 -1.11 6.19 2.38
C PRO A 82 0.26 5.75 2.88
N ASP A 83 0.42 4.47 3.21
CA ASP A 83 1.65 3.96 3.81
C ASP A 83 2.88 4.14 2.92
N VAL A 84 2.78 3.79 1.64
CA VAL A 84 3.83 4.00 0.62
C VAL A 84 3.17 4.38 -0.70
N PHE A 85 3.72 5.37 -1.41
CA PHE A 85 3.17 5.78 -2.70
C PHE A 85 4.22 6.41 -3.62
N VAL A 86 3.88 6.51 -4.92
CA VAL A 86 4.77 7.08 -5.95
C VAL A 86 4.03 8.17 -6.72
N VAL A 87 4.68 9.32 -6.91
CA VAL A 87 4.17 10.44 -7.70
C VAL A 87 5.13 10.72 -8.85
N CYS A 88 4.65 10.61 -10.09
CA CYS A 88 5.43 10.91 -11.29
C CYS A 88 5.29 12.36 -11.75
N ASP A 89 4.12 12.97 -11.52
CA ASP A 89 3.89 14.38 -11.83
C ASP A 89 4.41 15.28 -10.69
N ARG A 90 5.58 15.88 -10.90
CA ARG A 90 6.22 16.76 -9.91
C ARG A 90 5.41 18.00 -9.58
N SER A 91 4.47 18.43 -10.44
CA SER A 91 3.61 19.59 -10.14
C SER A 91 2.63 19.32 -8.99
N LYS A 92 2.37 18.05 -8.67
CA LYS A 92 1.57 17.62 -7.53
C LYS A 92 2.32 17.69 -6.20
N ILE A 93 3.65 17.73 -6.23
CA ILE A 93 4.49 17.68 -5.03
C ILE A 93 4.72 19.11 -4.54
N THR A 94 4.20 19.43 -3.36
CA THR A 94 4.42 20.72 -2.69
C THR A 94 5.34 20.54 -1.49
N GLU A 95 5.72 21.65 -0.85
CA GLU A 95 6.49 21.60 0.40
C GLU A 95 5.71 20.94 1.55
N ALA A 96 4.38 21.06 1.54
CA ALA A 96 3.54 20.64 2.66
C ALA A 96 2.76 19.33 2.42
N ASN A 97 2.50 18.97 1.16
CA ASN A 97 1.63 17.83 0.79
C ASN A 97 1.74 17.45 -0.69
N ILE A 98 1.04 16.37 -1.04
CA ILE A 98 0.75 15.97 -2.42
C ILE A 98 -0.66 16.44 -2.80
N LYS A 99 -0.79 17.07 -3.97
CA LYS A 99 -2.07 17.53 -4.53
C LYS A 99 -2.51 16.64 -5.68
N GLY A 100 -3.58 15.89 -5.47
CA GLY A 100 -4.14 14.93 -6.41
C GLY A 100 -3.54 13.52 -6.27
N ALA A 101 -4.07 12.60 -7.07
CA ALA A 101 -3.75 11.18 -6.94
C ALA A 101 -2.28 10.84 -7.27
N PRO A 102 -1.62 10.03 -6.43
CA PRO A 102 -0.39 9.30 -6.78
C PRO A 102 -0.62 8.31 -7.93
N ASP A 103 0.47 7.90 -8.58
CA ASP A 103 0.45 6.92 -9.66
C ASP A 103 0.32 5.48 -9.13
N LEU A 104 1.01 5.19 -8.02
CA LEU A 104 0.98 3.91 -7.30
C LEU A 104 0.75 4.19 -5.81
N ILE A 105 -0.13 3.41 -5.18
CA ILE A 105 -0.28 3.37 -3.72
C ILE A 105 -0.11 1.92 -3.24
N VAL A 106 0.60 1.74 -2.12
CA VAL A 106 0.67 0.50 -1.35
C VAL A 106 0.15 0.79 0.05
N GLU A 107 -0.87 0.06 0.48
CA GLU A 107 -1.38 0.08 1.86
C GLU A 107 -1.02 -1.22 2.56
N VAL A 108 -0.46 -1.11 3.76
CA VAL A 108 -0.10 -2.26 4.59
C VAL A 108 -1.17 -2.41 5.66
N LEU A 109 -1.93 -3.49 5.59
CA LEU A 109 -3.09 -3.66 6.45
C LEU A 109 -2.70 -3.70 7.92
N SER A 110 -3.49 -3.01 8.73
CA SER A 110 -3.49 -3.11 10.18
C SER A 110 -4.88 -3.55 10.67
N PRO A 111 -5.01 -4.09 11.89
CA PRO A 111 -6.32 -4.45 12.43
C PRO A 111 -7.34 -3.30 12.46
N SER A 112 -6.88 -2.05 12.60
CA SER A 112 -7.74 -0.86 12.68
C SER A 112 -8.10 -0.26 11.31
N THR A 113 -7.33 -0.56 10.25
CA THR A 113 -7.52 0.04 8.91
C THR A 113 -7.99 -0.96 7.86
N SER A 114 -7.90 -2.27 8.11
CA SER A 114 -8.09 -3.30 7.08
C SER A 114 -9.38 -3.19 6.27
N LEU A 115 -10.51 -2.91 6.94
CA LEU A 115 -11.79 -2.73 6.24
C LEU A 115 -11.76 -1.50 5.32
N LYS A 116 -11.23 -0.39 5.85
CA LYS A 116 -11.09 0.90 5.14
C LYS A 116 -10.21 0.78 3.91
N ASP A 117 -9.04 0.17 4.06
CA ASP A 117 -8.09 -0.01 2.98
C ASP A 117 -8.66 -0.89 1.86
N ARG A 118 -9.44 -1.92 2.21
CA ARG A 118 -10.03 -2.87 1.26
C ARG A 118 -11.28 -2.36 0.56
N ARG A 119 -12.03 -1.42 1.15
CA ARG A 119 -13.33 -0.95 0.63
C ARG A 119 -13.32 0.54 0.34
N GLU A 120 -13.33 1.36 1.38
CA GLU A 120 -13.50 2.81 1.30
C GLU A 120 -12.37 3.45 0.49
N LYS A 121 -11.11 3.22 0.89
CA LYS A 121 -9.93 3.76 0.18
C LYS A 121 -9.77 3.17 -1.21
N LYS A 122 -10.02 1.87 -1.38
CA LYS A 122 -9.99 1.23 -2.70
C LYS A 122 -10.95 1.92 -3.66
N TRP A 123 -12.17 2.21 -3.23
CA TRP A 123 -13.13 2.95 -4.06
C TRP A 123 -12.64 4.38 -4.31
N LEU A 124 -12.25 5.09 -3.25
CA LEU A 124 -11.77 6.48 -3.32
C LEU A 124 -10.61 6.66 -4.30
N TYR A 125 -9.59 5.81 -4.20
CA TYR A 125 -8.40 5.83 -5.06
C TYR A 125 -8.75 5.56 -6.52
N GLY A 126 -9.73 4.67 -6.76
CA GLY A 126 -10.24 4.42 -8.10
C GLY A 126 -10.88 5.67 -8.70
N GLN A 127 -11.75 6.33 -7.95
CA GLN A 127 -12.44 7.55 -8.40
C GLN A 127 -11.46 8.71 -8.69
N HIS A 128 -10.33 8.75 -7.98
CA HIS A 128 -9.30 9.78 -8.15
C HIS A 128 -8.20 9.44 -9.15
N GLY A 129 -8.24 8.25 -9.75
CA GLY A 129 -7.34 7.89 -10.84
C GLY A 129 -5.97 7.36 -10.42
N VAL A 130 -5.85 6.82 -9.20
CA VAL A 130 -4.66 6.04 -8.81
C VAL A 130 -4.58 4.83 -9.75
N LYS A 131 -3.50 4.71 -10.51
CA LYS A 131 -3.44 3.77 -11.64
C LYS A 131 -3.32 2.33 -11.17
N GLU A 132 -2.60 2.13 -10.08
CA GLU A 132 -2.35 0.81 -9.51
C GLU A 132 -2.32 0.90 -7.99
N TYR A 133 -3.01 -0.04 -7.35
CA TYR A 133 -3.20 -0.07 -5.91
C TYR A 133 -2.82 -1.45 -5.37
N ILE A 134 -1.93 -1.48 -4.39
CA ILE A 134 -1.45 -2.72 -3.78
C ILE A 134 -1.88 -2.73 -2.32
N ILE A 135 -2.49 -3.83 -1.89
CA ILE A 135 -2.81 -4.10 -0.50
C ILE A 135 -1.89 -5.21 -0.01
N VAL A 136 -1.22 -5.01 1.11
CA VAL A 136 -0.32 -6.00 1.71
C VAL A 136 -0.90 -6.45 3.03
N SER A 137 -1.09 -7.75 3.21
CA SER A 137 -1.51 -8.33 4.49
C SER A 137 -0.29 -8.81 5.28
N PRO A 138 0.09 -8.17 6.40
CA PRO A 138 1.12 -8.71 7.27
C PRO A 138 0.72 -10.02 7.96
N MET A 139 -0.58 -10.25 8.14
CA MET A 139 -1.09 -11.45 8.81
C MET A 139 -1.01 -12.66 7.88
N ASP A 140 -1.47 -12.50 6.64
CA ASP A 140 -1.52 -13.58 5.65
C ASP A 140 -0.23 -13.68 4.84
N GLU A 141 0.65 -12.68 4.95
CA GLU A 141 1.91 -12.56 4.21
C GLU A 141 1.70 -12.64 2.69
N THR A 142 0.71 -11.86 2.25
CA THR A 142 0.31 -11.75 0.85
C THR A 142 0.30 -10.31 0.39
N ALA A 143 0.45 -10.12 -0.92
CA ALA A 143 0.19 -8.85 -1.60
C ALA A 143 -0.91 -9.04 -2.65
N GLU A 144 -1.86 -8.12 -2.70
CA GLU A 144 -2.94 -8.07 -3.67
C GLU A 144 -2.80 -6.81 -4.51
N ARG A 145 -2.77 -6.96 -5.83
CA ARG A 145 -2.50 -5.87 -6.76
C ARG A 145 -3.69 -5.63 -7.67
N PHE A 146 -4.17 -4.39 -7.68
CA PHE A 146 -5.35 -3.95 -8.40
C PHE A 146 -4.99 -2.92 -9.48
N PHE A 147 -5.68 -3.02 -10.62
CA PHE A 147 -5.50 -2.12 -11.76
C PHE A 147 -6.73 -1.27 -11.98
N LEU A 148 -6.51 0.03 -12.18
CA LEU A 148 -7.56 0.96 -12.49
C LEU A 148 -8.14 0.65 -13.87
N LYS A 149 -9.46 0.54 -13.93
CA LYS A 149 -10.23 0.43 -15.17
C LYS A 149 -10.63 1.81 -15.68
N PRO A 150 -11.01 1.93 -16.97
CA PRO A 150 -11.51 3.18 -17.54
C PRO A 150 -12.75 3.77 -16.84
N ASP A 151 -13.51 2.96 -16.10
CA ASP A 151 -14.70 3.38 -15.36
C ASP A 151 -14.39 3.91 -13.93
N GLY A 152 -13.11 4.06 -13.57
CA GLY A 152 -12.70 4.54 -12.25
C GLY A 152 -12.81 3.47 -11.14
N THR A 153 -13.00 2.20 -11.51
CA THR A 153 -13.04 1.08 -10.54
C THR A 153 -11.82 0.18 -10.67
N TYR A 154 -11.56 -0.60 -9.61
CA TYR A 154 -10.55 -1.65 -9.64
C TYR A 154 -11.17 -3.00 -10.01
N GLY A 155 -10.48 -3.76 -10.87
CA GLY A 155 -10.87 -5.12 -11.24
C GLY A 155 -10.54 -6.20 -10.24
N GLU A 156 -10.50 -7.43 -10.75
CA GLU A 156 -9.91 -8.57 -10.04
C GLU A 156 -8.44 -8.27 -9.70
N SER A 157 -7.99 -8.75 -8.54
CA SER A 157 -6.59 -8.65 -8.12
C SER A 157 -5.77 -9.80 -8.65
N ASP A 158 -4.50 -9.53 -8.85
CA ASP A 158 -3.46 -10.56 -8.79
C ASP A 158 -3.05 -10.72 -7.31
N ILE A 159 -2.93 -11.95 -6.82
CA ILE A 159 -2.55 -12.26 -5.43
C ILE A 159 -1.20 -12.97 -5.44
N PHE A 160 -0.29 -12.52 -4.58
CA PHE A 160 1.06 -13.04 -4.46
C PHE A 160 1.32 -13.48 -3.02
N GLY A 161 1.84 -14.70 -2.86
CA GLY A 161 2.34 -15.20 -1.58
C GLY A 161 3.76 -14.72 -1.28
N TRP A 162 4.18 -14.86 -0.02
CA TRP A 162 5.49 -14.41 0.45
C TRP A 162 6.69 -14.99 -0.33
N HIS A 163 6.56 -16.15 -0.96
CA HIS A 163 7.63 -16.79 -1.73
C HIS A 163 7.79 -16.23 -3.15
N GLU A 164 6.87 -15.38 -3.59
CA GLU A 164 6.83 -14.85 -4.95
C GLU A 164 7.54 -13.49 -5.07
N SER A 165 7.75 -13.09 -6.31
CA SER A 165 8.16 -11.73 -6.64
C SER A 165 7.24 -11.20 -7.73
N PHE A 166 6.92 -9.92 -7.67
CA PHE A 166 6.06 -9.28 -8.67
C PHE A 166 6.50 -7.84 -8.93
N ALA A 167 6.00 -7.24 -10.00
CA ALA A 167 6.31 -5.86 -10.37
C ALA A 167 5.04 -5.12 -10.76
N PRO A 168 4.80 -3.86 -10.34
CA PRO A 168 3.63 -3.11 -10.79
C PRO A 168 3.55 -3.06 -12.33
N ARG A 169 2.36 -3.16 -12.93
CA ARG A 169 2.26 -3.10 -14.41
C ARG A 169 2.69 -1.73 -14.94
N ILE A 170 2.47 -0.66 -14.16
CA ILE A 170 2.93 0.68 -14.54
C ILE A 170 4.46 0.86 -14.38
N PHE A 171 5.13 -0.05 -13.68
CA PHE A 171 6.60 -0.06 -13.49
C PHE A 171 7.14 -1.50 -13.60
N PRO A 172 7.22 -2.09 -14.81
CA PRO A 172 7.53 -3.52 -14.99
C PRO A 172 8.93 -3.93 -14.50
N ASP A 173 9.85 -2.96 -14.39
CA ASP A 173 11.22 -3.19 -13.90
C ASP A 173 11.36 -3.00 -12.37
N LEU A 174 10.31 -2.54 -11.69
CA LEU A 174 10.29 -2.38 -10.23
C LEU A 174 9.87 -3.71 -9.59
N ILE A 175 10.84 -4.56 -9.27
CA ILE A 175 10.57 -5.87 -8.68
C ILE A 175 10.44 -5.77 -7.16
N PHE A 176 9.33 -6.24 -6.62
CA PHE A 176 9.14 -6.54 -5.21
C PHE A 176 9.36 -8.03 -4.98
N ASP A 177 10.46 -8.37 -4.30
CA ASP A 177 10.68 -9.71 -3.78
C ASP A 177 10.01 -9.83 -2.41
N LEU A 178 8.92 -10.59 -2.33
CA LEU A 178 8.13 -10.68 -1.11
C LEU A 178 8.84 -11.44 0.02
N ARG A 179 9.87 -12.23 -0.29
CA ARG A 179 10.72 -12.86 0.73
C ARG A 179 11.49 -11.80 1.51
N ILE A 180 11.95 -10.75 0.81
CA ILE A 180 12.63 -9.61 1.45
C ILE A 180 11.62 -8.77 2.24
N VAL A 181 10.45 -8.49 1.64
CA VAL A 181 9.40 -7.66 2.27
C VAL A 181 8.90 -8.27 3.59
N PHE A 182 8.72 -9.59 3.63
CA PHE A 182 8.25 -10.31 4.81
C PHE A 182 9.38 -10.87 5.69
N GLU A 183 10.64 -10.46 5.46
CA GLU A 183 11.82 -10.89 6.22
C GLU A 183 11.96 -12.43 6.35
N LYS A 184 11.75 -13.14 5.24
CA LYS A 184 11.82 -14.60 5.19
C LYS A 184 13.26 -15.09 5.17
N GLU A 185 13.56 -16.03 6.07
CA GLU A 185 14.90 -16.59 6.22
C GLU A 185 15.23 -17.57 5.09
N ALA A 186 16.52 -17.74 4.78
CA ALA A 186 16.96 -18.65 3.71
C ALA A 186 16.48 -20.10 3.91
N ALA A 187 16.28 -20.55 5.17
CA ALA A 187 15.77 -21.89 5.47
C ALA A 187 14.28 -22.06 5.11
N GLU A 188 13.47 -21.02 5.22
CA GLU A 188 12.06 -21.04 4.82
C GLU A 188 11.92 -21.08 3.30
N VAL A 189 12.82 -20.39 2.58
CA VAL A 189 12.88 -20.42 1.10
C VAL A 189 13.26 -21.81 0.56
N VAL A 190 14.13 -22.54 1.28
CA VAL A 190 14.56 -23.90 0.87
C VAL A 190 13.50 -24.96 1.19
N ALA A 191 12.68 -24.75 2.22
CA ALA A 191 11.66 -25.72 2.64
C ALA A 191 10.47 -25.85 1.66
N GLU A 192 10.20 -24.83 0.83
CA GLU A 192 9.16 -24.85 -0.21
C GLU A 192 9.70 -25.17 -1.61
N SER A 193 11.01 -25.09 -1.85
CA SER A 193 11.60 -25.67 -3.04
C SER A 193 11.80 -27.16 -2.81
N ASP A 194 10.89 -28.00 -3.29
CA ASP A 194 11.17 -29.44 -3.39
C ASP A 194 12.54 -29.59 -4.08
N PRO A 195 13.53 -30.27 -3.46
CA PRO A 195 14.78 -30.53 -4.16
C PRO A 195 14.40 -31.32 -5.42
N PRO A 196 14.85 -30.91 -6.62
CA PRO A 196 14.57 -31.64 -7.85
C PRO A 196 14.81 -33.13 -7.63
N ASP A 197 13.90 -33.99 -8.11
CA ASP A 197 13.88 -35.44 -7.86
C ASP A 197 15.25 -36.15 -7.97
N TRP A 198 16.17 -35.60 -8.78
CA TRP A 198 17.52 -36.10 -8.93
C TRP A 198 18.44 -35.88 -7.71
N ILE A 199 18.23 -34.81 -6.91
CA ILE A 199 18.95 -34.54 -5.66
C ILE A 199 18.48 -35.50 -4.56
N ALA A 200 17.16 -35.71 -4.44
CA ALA A 200 16.58 -36.69 -3.51
C ALA A 200 17.05 -38.13 -3.81
N LYS A 201 17.20 -38.48 -5.10
CA LYS A 201 17.83 -39.74 -5.53
C LYS A 201 19.31 -39.84 -5.18
N LYS A 202 20.06 -38.74 -5.28
CA LYS A 202 21.50 -38.73 -5.01
C LYS A 202 21.81 -38.91 -3.52
N LEU A 203 21.00 -38.32 -2.64
CA LEU A 203 21.15 -38.44 -1.18
C LEU A 203 20.80 -39.85 -0.65
N LYS A 204 19.82 -40.53 -1.25
CA LYS A 204 19.53 -41.95 -0.94
C LYS A 204 20.59 -42.93 -1.45
N GLN A 205 21.34 -42.57 -2.50
CA GLN A 205 22.41 -43.40 -3.05
C GLN A 205 23.77 -43.19 -2.37
N SER A 206 23.98 -42.06 -1.68
CA SER A 206 25.23 -41.76 -0.98
C SER A 206 25.30 -42.30 0.46
N GLY A 207 24.25 -42.96 0.97
CA GLY A 207 24.29 -43.62 2.28
C GLY A 207 24.49 -42.68 3.47
N VAL A 208 23.97 -41.45 3.39
CA VAL A 208 24.01 -40.47 4.50
C VAL A 208 22.61 -40.39 5.12
N LEU A 209 22.17 -41.52 5.68
CA LEU A 209 21.26 -41.66 6.82
C LEU A 209 21.66 -42.95 7.53
#